data_AF-A0A524L4Y3-F1
#
_entry.id   AF-A0A524L4Y3-F1
#
_cell.length_a   1.000
_cell.length_b   1.000
_cell.length_c   1.000
_cell.angle_alpha   90.00
_cell.angle_beta   90.00
_cell.angle_gamma   90.00
#
_symmetry.space_group_name_H-M   'P 1'
#
loop_
_entity.id
_entity.type
_entity.pdbx_description
1 polymer ?
#
loop_
_entity_poly.entity_id
_entity_poly.type
_entity_poly.pdbx_seq_one_letter_code
_entity_poly.pdbx_strand_id
1 'polypeptide(L)'
;MVIIEGKPYYTTADAAKVLGVSAKTIRSYIDKGLIPEPPEIQSGLRTFKHFPQDYMGEAKKILENYRRKQVSLRKDKQLSIF
;
A
#
# COMPACT_ATOMS: atom_id res chain seq x y z
N MET A 1 -6.57 -9.35 -9.94
CA MET A 1 -7.81 -8.60 -10.15
C MET A 1 -8.94 -9.58 -9.92
N VAL A 2 -10.03 -9.16 -9.30
CA VAL A 2 -11.22 -9.99 -9.05
C VAL A 2 -12.45 -9.27 -9.59
N ILE A 3 -13.40 -10.02 -10.12
CA ILE A 3 -14.67 -9.47 -10.60
C ILE A 3 -15.71 -9.74 -9.52
N ILE A 4 -16.29 -8.69 -8.97
CA ILE A 4 -17.32 -8.75 -7.93
C ILE A 4 -18.54 -8.04 -8.49
N GLU A 5 -19.69 -8.73 -8.56
CA GLU A 5 -20.94 -8.16 -9.09
C GLU A 5 -20.79 -7.49 -10.47
N GLY A 6 -19.99 -8.12 -11.35
CA GLY A 6 -19.72 -7.62 -12.71
C GLY A 6 -18.75 -6.44 -12.79
N LYS A 7 -18.25 -5.93 -11.66
CA LYS A 7 -17.28 -4.84 -11.61
C LYS A 7 -15.87 -5.36 -11.32
N PRO A 8 -14.84 -4.87 -12.04
CA PRO A 8 -13.47 -5.25 -11.78
C PRO A 8 -12.90 -4.53 -10.55
N TYR A 9 -12.32 -5.29 -9.63
CA TYR A 9 -11.66 -4.78 -8.43
C TYR A 9 -10.23 -5.29 -8.34
N TYR A 10 -9.32 -4.40 -7.96
CA TYR A 10 -7.95 -4.79 -7.65
C TYR A 10 -7.85 -5.26 -6.20
N THR A 11 -7.18 -6.40 -6.02
CA THR A 11 -6.97 -6.99 -4.71
C THR A 11 -5.68 -6.47 -4.08
N THR A 12 -5.45 -6.81 -2.82
CA THR A 12 -4.17 -6.59 -2.14
C THR A 12 -2.99 -7.21 -2.89
N ALA A 13 -3.19 -8.35 -3.55
CA ALA A 13 -2.15 -9.01 -4.33
C ALA A 13 -1.80 -8.23 -5.60
N ASP A 14 -2.78 -7.59 -6.22
CA ASP A 14 -2.54 -6.69 -7.37
C ASP A 14 -1.82 -5.42 -6.92
N ALA A 15 -2.29 -4.80 -5.84
CA ALA A 15 -1.63 -3.64 -5.25
C ALA A 15 -0.17 -3.95 -4.86
N ALA A 16 0.10 -5.15 -4.33
CA ALA A 16 1.44 -5.63 -4.01
C ALA A 16 2.35 -5.65 -5.25
N LYS A 17 1.85 -6.17 -6.36
CA LYS A 17 2.58 -6.18 -7.64
C LYS A 17 2.84 -4.75 -8.15
N VAL A 18 1.84 -3.88 -8.12
CA VAL A 18 1.94 -2.49 -8.60
C VAL A 18 2.91 -1.65 -7.76
N LEU A 19 2.88 -1.83 -6.44
CA LEU A 19 3.73 -1.11 -5.50
C LEU A 19 5.13 -1.74 -5.32
N GLY A 20 5.34 -2.93 -5.90
CA GLY A 20 6.60 -3.67 -5.79
C GLY A 20 6.91 -4.09 -4.36
N VAL A 21 5.90 -4.45 -3.57
CA VAL A 21 6.04 -4.88 -2.17
C VAL A 21 5.18 -6.10 -1.90
N SER A 22 5.47 -6.84 -0.83
CA SER A 22 4.63 -8.00 -0.47
C SER A 22 3.26 -7.56 0.06
N ALA A 23 2.23 -8.41 -0.09
CA ALA A 23 0.91 -8.15 0.50
C ALA A 23 0.96 -7.98 2.03
N LYS A 24 1.88 -8.70 2.71
CA LYS A 24 2.15 -8.53 4.14
C LYS A 24 2.68 -7.13 4.45
N THR A 25 3.59 -6.62 3.60
CA THR A 25 4.14 -5.27 3.72
C THR A 25 3.06 -4.22 3.53
N ILE A 26 2.15 -4.38 2.56
CA ILE A 26 1.00 -3.49 2.40
C ILE A 26 0.17 -3.42 3.67
N ARG A 27 -0.22 -4.58 4.24
CA ARG A 27 -0.96 -4.63 5.51
C ARG A 27 -0.21 -3.92 6.63
N SER A 28 1.11 -4.12 6.73
CA SER A 28 1.93 -3.43 7.73
C SER A 28 2.00 -1.92 7.50
N TYR A 29 2.01 -1.44 6.26
CA TYR A 29 1.98 -0.01 5.98
C TYR A 29 0.64 0.61 6.35
N ILE A 30 -0.46 -0.10 6.10
CA ILE A 30 -1.80 0.33 6.51
C ILE A 30 -1.88 0.39 8.05
N ASP A 31 -1.47 -0.69 8.72
CA ASP A 31 -1.47 -0.81 10.19
C ASP A 31 -0.62 0.28 10.87
N LYS A 32 0.52 0.63 10.27
CA LYS A 32 1.39 1.72 10.73
C LYS A 32 0.92 3.12 10.34
N GLY A 33 -0.18 3.24 9.59
CA GLY A 33 -0.69 4.52 9.08
C GLY A 33 0.21 5.19 8.03
N LEU A 34 1.09 4.43 7.36
CA LEU A 34 1.91 4.95 6.25
C LEU A 34 1.08 5.19 4.99
N ILE A 35 0.10 4.32 4.72
CA ILE A 35 -0.84 4.49 3.60
C ILE A 35 -2.26 4.41 4.16
N PRO A 36 -3.23 5.14 3.58
CA PRO A 36 -4.61 5.16 4.09
C PRO A 36 -5.24 3.77 4.04
N GLU A 37 -6.29 3.52 4.83
CA GLU A 37 -7.02 2.26 4.70
C GLU A 37 -7.73 2.17 3.35
N PRO A 38 -7.63 1.04 2.63
CA PRO A 38 -8.31 0.85 1.36
C PRO A 38 -9.82 0.76 1.59
N PRO A 39 -10.64 1.24 0.63
CA PRO A 39 -12.09 1.12 0.70
C PRO A 39 -12.54 -0.33 0.76
N GLU A 40 -13.61 -0.55 1.51
CA GLU A 40 -14.26 -1.83 1.69
C GLU A 40 -15.52 -1.90 0.84
N ILE A 41 -15.64 -2.96 0.04
CA ILE A 41 -16.88 -3.29 -0.66
C ILE A 41 -17.55 -4.47 0.03
N GLN A 42 -18.83 -4.31 0.32
CA GLN A 42 -19.68 -5.41 0.77
C GLN A 42 -20.22 -6.12 -0.46
N SER A 43 -19.96 -7.42 -0.58
CA SER A 43 -20.58 -8.26 -1.60
C SER A 43 -21.23 -9.47 -0.95
N GLY A 44 -22.56 -9.49 -0.96
CA GLY A 44 -23.35 -10.45 -0.19
C GLY A 44 -23.00 -10.41 1.30
N LEU A 45 -22.61 -11.56 1.86
CA LEU A 45 -22.25 -11.74 3.27
C LEU A 45 -20.78 -11.43 3.59
N ARG A 46 -19.97 -11.00 2.61
CA ARG A 46 -18.51 -10.87 2.78
C ARG A 46 -18.03 -9.48 2.40
N THR A 47 -17.24 -8.89 3.30
CA THR A 47 -16.58 -7.60 3.08
C THR A 47 -15.21 -7.82 2.46
N PHE A 48 -14.91 -7.12 1.38
CA PHE A 48 -13.64 -7.20 0.66
C PHE A 48 -12.98 -5.83 0.61
N LYS A 49 -11.69 -5.76 0.97
CA LYS A 49 -10.86 -4.58 0.74
C LYS A 49 -10.44 -4.53 -0.73
N HIS A 50 -10.73 -3.43 -1.42
CA HIS A 50 -10.29 -3.23 -2.80
C HIS A 50 -9.37 -2.02 -2.91
N PHE A 51 -8.48 -2.05 -3.90
CA PHE A 51 -7.43 -1.04 -4.08
C PHE A 51 -7.69 -0.30 -5.40
N PRO A 52 -8.49 0.78 -5.42
CA PRO A 52 -8.74 1.50 -6.67
C PRO A 52 -7.43 2.11 -7.23
N GLN A 53 -7.40 2.36 -8.53
CA GLN A 53 -6.19 2.78 -9.22
C GLN A 53 -5.67 4.15 -8.71
N ASP A 54 -6.59 5.08 -8.41
CA ASP A 54 -6.29 6.37 -7.76
C ASP A 54 -5.59 6.17 -6.41
N TYR A 55 -6.14 5.30 -5.55
CA TYR A 55 -5.54 4.95 -4.26
C TYR A 55 -4.13 4.39 -4.44
N MET A 56 -3.90 3.52 -5.43
CA MET A 56 -2.56 2.98 -5.69
C MET A 56 -1.57 4.09 -6.11
N GLY A 57 -2.04 5.07 -6.88
CA GLY A 57 -1.24 6.23 -7.26
C GLY A 57 -0.80 7.07 -6.06
N GLU A 58 -1.73 7.35 -5.14
CA GLU A 58 -1.43 8.08 -3.90
C GLU A 58 -0.51 7.27 -2.97
N ALA A 59 -0.85 6.00 -2.73
CA ALA A 59 -0.04 5.10 -1.92
C ALA A 59 1.39 5.00 -2.46
N LYS A 60 1.58 4.93 -3.79
CA LYS A 60 2.91 4.92 -4.41
C LYS A 60 3.71 6.19 -4.08
N LYS A 61 3.10 7.37 -4.20
CA LYS A 61 3.75 8.65 -3.86
C LYS A 61 4.16 8.70 -2.39
N ILE A 62 3.28 8.29 -1.48
CA ILE A 62 3.56 8.29 -0.04
C ILE A 62 4.72 7.33 0.28
N LEU A 63 4.69 6.12 -0.29
CA LEU A 63 5.74 5.11 -0.09
C LEU A 63 7.08 5.54 -0.69
N GLU A 64 7.07 6.25 -1.82
CA GLU A 64 8.30 6.79 -2.41
C GLU A 64 8.93 7.85 -1.48
N ASN A 65 8.13 8.78 -0.96
CA ASN A 65 8.58 9.76 0.02
C ASN A 65 9.11 9.10 1.30
N TYR A 66 8.42 8.06 1.78
CA TYR A 66 8.87 7.29 2.94
C TYR A 66 10.22 6.62 2.67
N ARG A 67 10.40 5.97 1.50
CA ARG A 67 11.68 5.37 1.11
C ARG A 67 12.81 6.40 1.04
N ARG A 68 12.57 7.57 0.44
CA ARG A 68 13.57 8.66 0.39
C ARG A 68 13.95 9.12 1.80
N LYS A 69 12.96 9.33 2.68
CA LYS A 69 13.20 9.72 4.08
C LYS A 69 14.01 8.68 4.86
N GLN A 70 13.72 7.39 4.66
CA GLN A 70 14.48 6.30 5.27
C GLN A 70 15.94 6.24 4.82
N VAL A 71 16.22 6.49 3.54
CA VAL A 71 17.59 6.56 3.02
C VAL A 71 18.35 7.74 3.64
N SER A 72 17.71 8.91 3.75
CA SER A 72 18.32 10.08 4.40
C SER A 72 18.65 9.80 5.88
N LEU A 73 17.69 9.27 6.63
CA LEU A 73 17.87 8.93 8.05
C LEU A 73 19.00 7.92 8.29
N ARG A 74 19.16 6.94 7.39
CA ARG A 74 20.26 5.97 7.47
C ARG A 74 21.62 6.61 7.19
N LYS A 75 21.68 7.57 6.27
CA LYS A 75 22.90 8.28 5.91
C LYS A 75 23.39 9.19 7.04
N ASP A 76 22.48 9.95 7.66
CA ASP A 76 22.77 10.76 8.85
C ASP A 76 23.28 9.92 10.03
N LYS A 77 22.67 8.75 10.27
CA LYS A 77 23.08 7.87 11.37
C LYS A 77 24.46 7.24 11.19
N GLN A 78 24.93 7.12 9.94
CA GLN A 78 26.28 6.63 9.63
C GLN A 78 27.35 7.72 9.79
N LEU A 79 26.97 8.99 9.60
CA LEU A 79 27.86 10.15 9.76
C LEU A 79 28.06 10.57 11.23
N SER A 80 27.15 10.23 12.15
CA SER A 80 27.32 10.55 13.58
C SER A 80 28.17 9.55 14.38
N ILE A 81 28.73 8.53 13.71
CA ILE A 81 29.57 7.49 14.35
C ILE A 81 31.07 7.78 14.14
N PHE A 82 31.41 8.93 13.56
CA PHE A 82 32.79 9.42 13.41
C PHE A 82 33.01 10.70 14.21
#